data_AF-A0A4V6NWE2-F1
#
_entry.id   AF-A0A4V6NWE2-F1
#
_cell.length_a   1.000
_cell.length_b   1.000
_cell.length_c   1.000
_cell.angle_alpha   90.00
_cell.angle_beta   90.00
_cell.angle_gamma   90.00
#
_symmetry.space_group_name_H-M   'P 1'
#
loop_
_entity.id
_entity.type
_entity.pdbx_description
1 polymer ?
#
loop_
_entity_poly.entity_id
_entity_poly.type
_entity_poly.pdbx_seq_one_letter_code
_entity_poly.pdbx_strand_id
1 'polypeptide(L)'
;MARAGTVLIILVSLGAAGPGLAQETFDLGRPPPSGSQNPVLPPPSGSQNPVLPPQSGQRYGPGIGGRFGEGERRPVIPSPYPGVDQGLSGSVSPTTGGLQGDVVDRISEIGPALRRCWEPPVMAGPTDGAMATVRFSLRRNGTLFGQPRVTWETRRSNPDLQAAFTTSILNAVRSCTPMRLSPRFGASIAGRPFTIRFHGRAPSNERPT
;
A
#
# COMPACT_ATOMS: atom_id res chain seq x y z
N MET A 1 -75.17 -9.97 -32.22
CA MET A 1 -75.46 -8.69 -31.54
C MET A 1 -75.33 -8.92 -30.02
N ALA A 2 -74.61 -8.02 -29.32
CA ALA A 2 -74.44 -7.87 -27.84
C ALA A 2 -73.86 -9.08 -27.07
N ARG A 3 -72.62 -9.12 -26.52
CA ARG A 3 -71.85 -8.30 -25.54
C ARG A 3 -72.48 -8.14 -24.15
N ALA A 4 -71.98 -8.91 -23.18
CA ALA A 4 -71.98 -8.66 -21.72
C ALA A 4 -70.88 -9.55 -21.10
N GLY A 5 -70.00 -9.15 -20.21
CA GLY A 5 -69.76 -7.91 -19.49
C GLY A 5 -68.82 -8.26 -18.33
N THR A 6 -67.52 -8.07 -18.50
CA THR A 6 -66.51 -8.36 -17.47
C THR A 6 -66.39 -7.16 -16.53
N VAL A 7 -66.66 -7.35 -15.23
CA VAL A 7 -66.45 -6.34 -14.19
C VAL A 7 -65.24 -6.75 -13.37
N LEU A 8 -64.15 -6.00 -13.48
CA LEU A 8 -63.04 -6.02 -12.52
C LEU A 8 -62.77 -4.57 -12.12
N ILE A 9 -63.08 -4.27 -10.86
CA ILE A 9 -62.91 -2.95 -10.25
C ILE A 9 -61.44 -2.81 -9.84
N ILE A 10 -60.69 -1.94 -10.52
CA ILE A 10 -59.34 -1.53 -10.10
C ILE A 10 -59.47 -0.21 -9.34
N LEU A 11 -59.24 -0.26 -8.04
CA LEU A 11 -59.16 0.90 -7.16
C LEU A 11 -57.87 1.68 -7.45
N VAL A 12 -58.03 2.90 -7.98
CA VAL A 12 -56.97 3.90 -8.15
C VAL A 12 -56.87 4.71 -6.86
N SER A 13 -55.81 4.49 -6.08
CA SER A 13 -55.46 5.34 -4.94
C SER A 13 -54.63 6.54 -5.41
N LEU A 14 -55.25 7.73 -5.39
CA LEU A 14 -54.59 9.02 -5.54
C LEU A 14 -53.69 9.28 -4.32
N GLY A 15 -52.37 9.28 -4.51
CA GLY A 15 -51.41 9.83 -3.56
C GLY A 15 -51.27 11.33 -3.78
N ALA A 16 -51.91 12.14 -2.92
CA ALA A 16 -51.76 13.59 -2.93
C ALA A 16 -50.47 14.02 -2.22
N ALA A 17 -49.77 14.97 -2.83
CA ALA A 17 -48.52 15.56 -2.37
C ALA A 17 -48.76 16.69 -1.34
N GLY A 18 -47.97 16.69 -0.24
CA GLY A 18 -47.60 17.85 0.59
C GLY A 18 -48.72 18.59 1.34
N PRO A 19 -48.43 19.30 2.45
CA PRO A 19 -47.17 19.97 2.78
C PRO A 19 -46.50 19.43 4.06
N GLY A 20 -45.17 19.45 4.07
CA GLY A 20 -44.38 19.23 5.27
C GLY A 20 -44.57 20.39 6.24
N LEU A 21 -45.15 20.10 7.40
CA LEU A 21 -45.02 20.95 8.58
C LEU A 21 -43.84 20.41 9.39
N ALA A 22 -42.78 21.21 9.47
CA ALA A 22 -41.62 20.98 10.30
C ALA A 22 -42.08 20.88 11.76
N GLN A 23 -41.85 19.72 12.38
CA GLN A 23 -42.01 19.57 13.81
C GLN A 23 -40.77 20.14 14.50
N GLU A 24 -41.02 21.12 15.34
CA GLU A 24 -40.09 21.81 16.22
C GLU A 24 -39.27 20.82 17.06
N THR A 25 -37.97 20.72 16.79
CA THR A 25 -37.00 20.09 17.69
C THR A 25 -36.58 21.09 18.76
N PHE A 26 -37.46 21.35 19.72
CA PHE A 26 -37.13 22.09 20.95
C PHE A 26 -36.94 21.12 22.12
N ASP A 27 -35.85 20.34 22.08
CA ASP A 27 -35.31 19.72 23.31
C ASP A 27 -33.84 19.29 23.15
N LEU A 28 -32.98 20.23 22.78
CA LEU A 28 -31.54 20.10 23.00
C LEU A 28 -31.19 20.99 24.19
N GLY A 29 -30.77 20.33 25.27
CA GLY A 29 -30.43 20.93 26.56
C GLY A 29 -29.68 22.24 26.39
N ARG A 30 -30.22 23.30 27.02
CA ARG A 30 -29.60 24.61 27.09
C ARG A 30 -28.15 24.46 27.58
N PRO A 31 -27.16 25.12 26.96
CA PRO A 31 -25.84 25.24 27.55
C PRO A 31 -25.96 25.99 28.90
N PRO A 32 -25.19 25.60 29.93
CA PRO A 32 -25.23 26.28 31.21
C PRO A 32 -24.85 27.77 31.06
N PRO A 33 -25.40 28.65 31.91
CA PRO A 33 -25.09 30.07 31.89
C PRO A 33 -23.58 30.28 32.06
N SER A 34 -23.01 31.13 31.20
CA SER A 34 -21.58 31.49 31.17
C SER A 34 -21.13 32.07 32.50
N GLY A 35 -20.70 31.21 33.42
CA GLY A 35 -20.01 31.57 34.65
C GLY A 35 -18.52 31.64 34.41
N SER A 36 -17.92 32.80 34.69
CA SER A 36 -16.47 33.07 34.72
C SER A 36 -15.71 32.92 33.38
N GLN A 37 -15.95 33.85 32.45
CA GLN A 37 -14.85 34.27 31.55
C GLN A 37 -13.81 34.98 32.40
N ASN A 38 -12.80 34.26 32.87
CA ASN A 38 -11.58 34.88 33.37
C ASN A 38 -10.83 35.45 32.16
N PRO A 39 -10.68 36.78 31.99
CA PRO A 39 -9.93 37.32 30.88
C PRO A 39 -8.48 36.85 31.00
N VAL A 40 -8.02 36.05 30.05
CA VAL A 40 -6.60 35.69 29.95
C VAL A 40 -5.86 36.97 29.54
N LEU A 41 -5.40 37.73 30.53
CA LEU A 41 -4.46 38.82 30.31
C LEU A 41 -3.16 38.22 29.75
N PRO A 42 -2.59 38.77 28.67
CA PRO A 42 -1.25 38.39 28.24
C PRO A 42 -0.25 38.72 29.36
N PRO A 43 0.77 37.89 29.60
CA PRO A 43 1.80 38.20 30.57
C PRO A 43 2.53 39.51 30.18
N PRO A 44 2.99 40.30 31.16
CA PRO A 44 3.72 41.54 30.89
C PRO A 44 4.95 41.25 30.02
N SER A 45 5.06 41.99 28.91
CA SER A 45 6.17 41.91 27.97
C SER A 45 7.46 42.37 28.64
N GLY A 46 8.22 41.45 29.22
CA GLY A 46 9.47 41.76 29.91
C GLY A 46 10.46 40.61 30.09
N SER A 47 10.12 39.38 29.72
CA SER A 47 11.02 38.21 29.79
C SER A 47 11.14 37.49 28.44
N GLN A 48 11.36 38.25 27.36
CA GLN A 48 11.90 37.67 26.13
C GLN A 48 13.38 37.37 26.35
N ASN A 49 13.66 36.21 26.95
CA ASN A 49 15.02 35.69 26.97
C ASN A 49 15.36 35.33 25.51
N PRO A 50 16.34 35.97 24.85
CA PRO A 50 16.67 35.66 23.47
C PRO A 50 17.09 34.19 23.38
N VAL A 51 16.49 33.44 22.45
CA VAL A 51 16.93 32.07 22.16
C VAL A 51 18.30 32.16 21.50
N LEU A 52 19.35 32.12 22.32
CA LEU A 52 20.72 31.96 21.85
C LEU A 52 20.86 30.54 21.26
N PRO A 53 21.54 30.38 20.10
CA PRO A 53 21.88 29.06 19.62
C PRO A 53 22.74 28.33 20.67
N PRO A 54 22.60 27.00 20.81
CA PRO A 54 23.44 26.25 21.72
C PRO A 54 24.90 26.43 21.32
N GLN A 55 25.76 26.63 22.33
CA GLN A 55 27.21 26.69 22.17
C GLN A 55 27.66 25.50 21.32
N SER A 56 28.31 25.79 20.19
CA SER A 56 28.71 24.82 19.18
C SER A 56 29.50 23.67 19.82
N GLY A 57 28.97 22.45 19.74
CA GLY A 57 29.60 21.26 20.33
C GLY A 57 28.66 20.08 20.56
N GLN A 58 27.35 20.32 20.59
CA GLN A 58 26.35 19.24 20.65
C GLN A 58 26.18 18.61 19.26
N ARG A 59 26.86 17.47 19.03
CA ARG A 59 26.65 16.63 17.84
C ARG A 59 25.22 16.10 17.84
N TYR A 60 24.49 16.35 16.75
CA TYR A 60 23.19 15.74 16.50
C TYR A 60 23.34 14.21 16.38
N GLY A 61 22.89 13.47 17.39
CA GLY A 61 22.79 12.02 17.36
C GLY A 61 21.43 11.59 16.79
N PRO A 62 21.38 10.72 15.76
CA PRO A 62 20.10 10.28 15.22
C PRO A 62 19.34 9.44 16.26
N GLY A 63 18.12 9.87 16.63
CA GLY A 63 17.18 9.07 17.43
C GLY A 63 17.04 9.45 18.91
N ILE A 64 17.68 10.51 19.39
CA ILE A 64 17.40 11.06 20.72
C ILE A 64 16.24 12.07 20.57
N GLY A 65 15.19 11.91 21.40
CA GLY A 65 13.81 12.47 21.36
C GLY A 65 13.61 13.95 21.03
N GLY A 66 12.97 14.83 21.82
CA GLY A 66 12.64 16.22 21.48
C GLY A 66 11.87 16.39 20.16
N ARG A 67 11.65 17.63 19.68
CA ARG A 67 11.53 17.75 18.21
C ARG A 67 12.82 17.24 17.55
N PHE A 68 13.93 17.23 18.32
CA PHE A 68 15.23 16.65 17.98
C PHE A 68 16.16 16.17 19.16
N GLY A 69 15.76 16.13 20.44
CA GLY A 69 16.48 15.43 21.55
C GLY A 69 15.68 15.21 22.87
N GLU A 70 15.57 13.97 23.39
CA GLU A 70 14.86 13.44 24.59
C GLU A 70 13.32 13.50 24.69
N GLY A 71 12.72 12.33 24.73
CA GLY A 71 11.30 12.03 24.85
C GLY A 71 11.19 10.51 24.81
N GLU A 72 10.22 9.93 25.52
CA GLU A 72 9.91 8.50 25.48
C GLU A 72 10.16 7.99 24.07
N ARG A 73 10.99 6.95 23.90
CA ARG A 73 11.17 6.31 22.59
C ARG A 73 9.78 6.17 22.00
N ARG A 74 9.51 6.82 20.84
CA ARG A 74 8.21 6.70 20.18
C ARG A 74 7.89 5.21 20.19
N PRO A 75 6.81 4.77 20.84
CA PRO A 75 6.51 3.35 20.89
C PRO A 75 6.57 2.88 19.45
N VAL A 76 7.41 1.88 19.19
CA VAL A 76 7.30 1.15 17.94
C VAL A 76 5.88 0.63 18.00
N ILE A 77 4.96 1.29 17.29
CA ILE A 77 3.60 0.79 17.15
C ILE A 77 3.83 -0.53 16.44
N PRO A 78 3.68 -1.68 17.10
CA PRO A 78 3.78 -2.94 16.40
C PRO A 78 2.74 -2.85 15.29
N SER A 79 3.13 -3.26 14.08
CA SER A 79 2.18 -3.31 12.98
C SER A 79 0.90 -3.99 13.50
N PRO A 80 -0.29 -3.37 13.37
CA PRO A 80 -1.54 -3.94 13.87
C PRO A 80 -1.87 -5.27 13.19
N TYR A 81 -1.12 -5.61 12.15
CA TYR A 81 -1.09 -6.92 11.53
C TYR A 81 -0.13 -7.82 12.31
N PRO A 82 -0.63 -8.82 13.07
CA PRO A 82 0.24 -9.83 13.68
C PRO A 82 1.14 -10.38 12.59
N GLY A 83 2.45 -10.37 12.85
CA GLY A 83 3.51 -10.56 11.88
C GLY A 83 3.06 -11.42 10.70
N VAL A 84 2.61 -10.74 9.64
CA VAL A 84 2.34 -11.38 8.36
C VAL A 84 3.59 -12.17 8.07
N ASP A 85 3.43 -13.49 7.96
CA ASP A 85 4.39 -14.47 7.49
C ASP A 85 5.52 -13.72 6.79
N GLN A 86 6.68 -13.56 7.46
CA GLN A 86 7.80 -12.74 6.97
C GLN A 86 8.22 -13.29 5.62
N GLY A 87 7.52 -12.77 4.62
CA GLY A 87 7.60 -13.25 3.26
C GLY A 87 8.96 -12.90 2.75
N LEU A 88 9.49 -13.78 1.93
CA LEU A 88 10.77 -13.56 1.29
C LEU A 88 10.60 -12.39 0.33
N SER A 89 11.09 -11.21 0.72
CA SER A 89 10.89 -9.99 -0.04
C SER A 89 12.10 -9.69 -0.93
N GLY A 90 11.83 -9.04 -2.06
CA GLY A 90 12.86 -8.66 -3.01
C GLY A 90 12.32 -7.72 -4.08
N SER A 91 13.20 -7.21 -4.93
CA SER A 91 12.84 -6.42 -6.08
C SER A 91 13.55 -6.90 -7.33
N VAL A 92 12.90 -6.70 -8.48
CA VAL A 92 13.44 -7.01 -9.80
C VAL A 92 13.22 -5.79 -10.71
N SER A 93 14.26 -5.37 -11.39
CA SER A 93 14.26 -4.31 -12.39
C SER A 93 14.88 -4.81 -13.69
N PRO A 94 14.62 -4.16 -14.84
CA PRO A 94 15.26 -4.47 -16.11
C PRO A 94 16.79 -4.48 -16.03
N THR A 95 17.37 -3.69 -15.12
CA THR A 95 18.81 -3.58 -14.86
C THR A 95 19.33 -4.55 -13.81
N THR A 96 18.48 -5.36 -13.18
CA THR A 96 18.93 -6.39 -12.25
C THR A 96 19.89 -7.33 -12.97
N GLY A 97 21.09 -7.52 -12.43
CA GLY A 97 22.07 -8.44 -13.00
C GLY A 97 21.53 -9.86 -13.04
N GLY A 98 21.96 -10.64 -14.03
CA GLY A 98 21.61 -12.07 -14.11
C GLY A 98 22.22 -12.86 -12.94
N LEU A 99 21.61 -14.01 -12.62
CA LEU A 99 22.20 -14.98 -11.70
C LEU A 99 23.64 -15.33 -12.12
N GLN A 100 24.52 -15.45 -11.14
CA GLN A 100 25.87 -15.99 -11.34
C GLN A 100 25.81 -17.50 -11.07
N GLY A 101 25.58 -18.29 -12.12
CA GLY A 101 25.43 -19.75 -12.05
C GLY A 101 24.03 -20.25 -12.35
N ASP A 102 23.87 -21.56 -12.22
CA ASP A 102 22.68 -22.31 -12.64
C ASP A 102 21.74 -22.67 -11.50
N VAL A 103 22.27 -22.75 -10.28
CA VAL A 103 21.56 -23.19 -9.08
C VAL A 103 21.36 -21.99 -8.17
N VAL A 104 20.14 -21.85 -7.67
CA VAL A 104 19.75 -20.83 -6.70
C VAL A 104 19.87 -21.44 -5.30
N ASP A 105 20.76 -20.89 -4.48
CA ASP A 105 20.99 -21.32 -3.10
C ASP A 105 20.66 -20.22 -2.08
N ARG A 106 20.43 -18.98 -2.55
CA ARG A 106 20.18 -17.81 -1.69
C ARG A 106 18.93 -17.05 -2.09
N ILE A 107 18.36 -16.35 -1.13
CA ILE A 107 17.18 -15.49 -1.34
C ILE A 107 17.49 -14.36 -2.32
N SER A 108 18.69 -13.77 -2.22
CA SER A 108 19.17 -12.70 -3.11
C SER A 108 19.27 -13.11 -4.58
N GLU A 109 19.35 -14.42 -4.86
CA GLU A 109 19.47 -14.98 -6.19
C GLU A 109 18.10 -15.15 -6.88
N ILE A 110 17.00 -15.19 -6.13
CA ILE A 110 15.64 -15.31 -6.69
C ILE A 110 15.31 -14.18 -7.68
N GLY A 111 15.66 -12.94 -7.34
CA GLY A 111 15.41 -11.78 -8.20
C GLY A 111 16.15 -11.87 -9.55
N PRO A 112 17.48 -12.06 -9.53
CA PRO A 112 18.28 -12.37 -10.72
C PRO A 112 17.79 -13.60 -11.51
N ALA A 113 17.22 -14.60 -10.82
CA ALA A 113 16.68 -15.80 -11.47
C ALA A 113 15.46 -15.45 -12.31
N LEU A 114 14.50 -14.75 -11.70
CA LEU A 114 13.29 -14.28 -12.36
C LEU A 114 13.59 -13.31 -13.50
N ARG A 115 14.63 -12.48 -13.33
CA ARG A 115 15.05 -11.54 -14.36
C ARG A 115 15.41 -12.21 -15.69
N ARG A 116 15.94 -13.45 -15.67
CA ARG A 116 16.32 -14.19 -16.88
C ARG A 116 15.12 -14.53 -17.78
N CYS A 117 13.96 -14.80 -17.20
CA CYS A 117 12.74 -15.12 -17.97
C CYS A 117 11.80 -13.94 -18.15
N TRP A 118 12.12 -12.81 -17.54
CA TRP A 118 11.26 -11.64 -17.56
C TRP A 118 11.64 -10.68 -18.69
N GLU A 119 10.68 -10.41 -19.56
CA GLU A 119 10.81 -9.41 -20.61
C GLU A 119 9.90 -8.21 -20.27
N PRO A 120 10.48 -7.06 -19.89
CA PRO A 120 9.71 -5.89 -19.54
C PRO A 120 9.05 -5.29 -20.80
N PRO A 121 7.77 -4.89 -20.74
CA PRO A 121 7.12 -4.22 -21.87
C PRO A 121 7.78 -2.86 -22.15
N VAL A 122 7.74 -2.45 -23.43
CA VAL A 122 8.25 -1.14 -23.86
C VAL A 122 7.36 -0.04 -23.28
N MET A 123 7.96 0.91 -22.56
CA MET A 123 7.26 2.04 -21.94
C MET A 123 7.63 3.33 -22.70
N ALA A 124 6.62 4.08 -23.16
CA ALA A 124 6.78 5.14 -24.17
C ALA A 124 7.17 6.54 -23.64
N GLY A 125 7.40 6.74 -22.33
CA GLY A 125 7.68 8.07 -21.80
C GLY A 125 8.49 8.11 -20.49
N PRO A 126 9.24 9.20 -20.20
CA PRO A 126 10.05 9.35 -18.99
C PRO A 126 9.27 9.33 -17.67
N THR A 127 7.97 9.63 -17.70
CA THR A 127 7.09 9.67 -16.52
C THR A 127 6.30 8.36 -16.31
N ASP A 128 6.29 7.47 -17.30
CA ASP A 128 5.53 6.22 -17.26
C ASP A 128 6.34 5.11 -16.58
N GLY A 129 6.31 5.09 -15.25
CA GLY A 129 6.88 4.01 -14.44
C GLY A 129 5.80 3.03 -13.99
N ALA A 130 5.75 1.83 -14.57
CA ALA A 130 4.94 0.74 -14.05
C ALA A 130 5.67 0.02 -12.90
N MET A 131 4.97 -0.22 -11.80
CA MET A 131 5.47 -1.03 -10.69
C MET A 131 4.34 -1.91 -10.20
N ALA A 132 4.66 -3.15 -9.88
CA ALA A 132 3.72 -4.11 -9.34
C ALA A 132 4.42 -5.07 -8.37
N THR A 133 3.71 -5.49 -7.35
CA THR A 133 4.18 -6.46 -6.36
C THR A 133 3.43 -7.76 -6.56
N VAL A 134 4.17 -8.86 -6.73
CA VAL A 134 3.60 -10.20 -6.91
C VAL A 134 3.97 -11.07 -5.72
N ARG A 135 2.97 -11.77 -5.20
CA ARG A 135 3.09 -12.78 -4.16
C ARG A 135 2.92 -14.17 -4.76
N PHE A 136 3.87 -15.06 -4.49
CA PHE A 136 3.84 -16.45 -4.94
C PHE A 136 4.62 -17.35 -3.97
N SER A 137 4.40 -18.65 -3.99
CA SER A 137 5.17 -19.61 -3.20
C SER A 137 5.80 -20.65 -4.11
N LEU A 138 6.91 -21.24 -3.68
CA LEU A 138 7.59 -22.33 -4.39
C LEU A 138 7.57 -23.61 -3.55
N ARG A 139 7.57 -24.76 -4.21
CA ARG A 139 7.80 -26.06 -3.59
C ARG A 139 9.30 -26.32 -3.45
N ARG A 140 9.68 -27.36 -2.70
CA ARG A 140 11.08 -27.78 -2.52
C ARG A 140 11.83 -28.10 -3.81
N ASN A 141 11.10 -28.49 -4.86
CA ASN A 141 11.63 -28.79 -6.20
C ASN A 141 11.63 -27.57 -7.15
N GLY A 142 11.29 -26.38 -6.65
CA GLY A 142 11.26 -25.15 -7.44
C GLY A 142 10.04 -24.95 -8.34
N THR A 143 9.04 -25.84 -8.32
CA THR A 143 7.76 -25.60 -9.01
C THR A 143 6.90 -24.62 -8.21
N LEU A 144 6.02 -23.90 -8.89
CA LEU A 144 5.04 -23.03 -8.22
C LEU A 144 4.14 -23.80 -7.26
N PHE A 145 3.91 -23.21 -6.09
CA PHE A 145 2.92 -23.63 -5.13
C PHE A 145 1.75 -22.65 -5.16
N GLY A 146 0.69 -23.02 -5.89
CA GLY A 146 -0.48 -22.17 -6.12
C GLY A 146 -0.29 -21.16 -7.26
N GLN A 147 -1.25 -20.25 -7.37
CA GLN A 147 -1.28 -19.21 -8.40
C GLN A 147 -0.47 -17.98 -7.92
N PRO A 148 0.45 -17.41 -8.71
CA PRO A 148 1.01 -16.10 -8.41
C PRO A 148 -0.10 -15.04 -8.43
N ARG A 149 -0.09 -14.14 -7.44
CA ARG A 149 -1.11 -13.11 -7.25
C ARG A 149 -0.46 -11.74 -7.17
N VAL A 150 -1.02 -10.75 -7.86
CA VAL A 150 -0.61 -9.36 -7.73
C VAL A 150 -1.24 -8.79 -6.46
N THR A 151 -0.42 -8.26 -5.56
CA THR A 151 -0.88 -7.69 -4.28
C THR A 151 -0.92 -6.16 -4.31
N TRP A 152 -0.15 -5.55 -5.20
CA TRP A 152 -0.12 -4.11 -5.36
C TRP A 152 0.30 -3.74 -6.78
N GLU A 153 -0.22 -2.63 -7.27
CA GLU A 153 0.11 -2.06 -8.56
C GLU A 153 0.10 -0.53 -8.47
N THR A 154 0.94 0.14 -9.27
CA THR A 154 1.04 1.59 -9.25
C THR A 154 -0.20 2.23 -9.89
N ARG A 155 -0.88 3.14 -9.20
CA ARG A 155 -2.14 3.73 -9.70
C ARG A 155 -1.98 4.80 -10.79
N ARG A 156 -0.74 5.29 -11.00
CA ARG A 156 -0.47 6.45 -11.87
C ARG A 156 -0.17 6.09 -13.32
N SER A 157 -0.13 4.81 -13.68
CA SER A 157 0.16 4.37 -15.06
C SER A 157 -1.11 4.18 -15.89
N ASN A 158 -0.99 4.26 -17.22
CA ASN A 158 -2.04 3.85 -18.16
C ASN A 158 -2.55 2.42 -17.83
N PRO A 159 -3.87 2.19 -17.73
CA PRO A 159 -4.44 0.88 -17.38
C PRO A 159 -4.06 -0.24 -18.35
N ASP A 160 -3.95 0.03 -19.65
CA ASP A 160 -3.56 -0.97 -20.65
C ASP A 160 -2.11 -1.40 -20.48
N LEU A 161 -1.23 -0.42 -20.22
CA LEU A 161 0.19 -0.69 -19.89
C LEU A 161 0.31 -1.48 -18.58
N GLN A 162 -0.53 -1.18 -17.59
CA GLN A 162 -0.55 -1.89 -16.31
C GLN A 162 -1.01 -3.35 -16.48
N ALA A 163 -2.05 -3.59 -17.27
CA ALA A 163 -2.51 -4.94 -17.57
C ALA A 163 -1.43 -5.75 -18.32
N ALA A 164 -0.81 -5.15 -19.35
CA ALA A 164 0.29 -5.77 -20.08
C ALA A 164 1.49 -6.07 -19.17
N PHE A 165 1.83 -5.14 -18.27
CA PHE A 165 2.91 -5.29 -17.30
C PHE A 165 2.63 -6.42 -16.31
N THR A 166 1.43 -6.47 -15.74
CA THR A 166 1.00 -7.53 -14.84
C THR A 166 1.03 -8.89 -15.51
N THR A 167 0.53 -9.01 -16.74
CA THR A 167 0.59 -10.26 -17.51
C THR A 167 2.03 -10.68 -17.82
N SER A 168 2.92 -9.73 -18.18
CA SER A 168 4.36 -10.00 -18.38
C SER A 168 4.99 -10.59 -17.11
N ILE A 169 4.73 -10.03 -15.93
CA ILE A 169 5.28 -10.53 -14.66
C ILE A 169 4.76 -11.94 -14.34
N LEU A 170 3.45 -12.15 -14.45
CA LEU A 170 2.86 -13.46 -14.15
C LEU A 170 3.38 -14.54 -15.11
N ASN A 171 3.59 -14.19 -16.39
CA ASN A 171 4.20 -15.08 -17.37
C ASN A 171 5.66 -15.36 -17.06
N ALA A 172 6.44 -14.35 -16.65
CA ALA A 172 7.84 -14.52 -16.26
C ALA A 172 8.01 -15.46 -15.06
N VAL A 173 7.14 -15.33 -14.04
CA VAL A 173 7.17 -16.23 -12.88
C VAL A 173 6.86 -17.66 -13.31
N ARG A 174 5.90 -17.87 -14.22
CA ARG A 174 5.54 -19.20 -14.72
C ARG A 174 6.65 -19.80 -15.59
N SER A 175 7.22 -19.02 -16.51
CA SER A 175 8.27 -19.49 -17.43
C SER A 175 9.59 -19.81 -16.72
N CYS A 176 9.89 -19.12 -15.62
CA CYS A 176 11.05 -19.43 -14.78
C CYS A 176 10.86 -20.63 -13.84
N THR A 177 9.68 -21.26 -13.81
CA THR A 177 9.44 -22.45 -12.99
C THR A 177 9.37 -23.72 -13.85
N PRO A 178 10.01 -24.83 -13.43
CA PRO A 178 10.67 -25.05 -12.15
C PRO A 178 12.04 -24.36 -12.03
N MET A 179 12.23 -23.60 -10.95
CA MET A 179 13.50 -22.96 -10.66
C MET A 179 14.50 -24.00 -10.14
N ARG A 180 15.75 -23.95 -10.62
CA ARG A 180 16.82 -24.86 -10.16
C ARG A 180 17.30 -24.45 -8.76
N LEU A 181 16.61 -24.94 -7.73
CA LEU A 181 16.96 -24.67 -6.33
C LEU A 181 17.97 -25.69 -5.80
N SER A 182 18.86 -25.27 -4.91
CA SER A 182 19.65 -26.22 -4.12
C SER A 182 18.73 -27.03 -3.19
N PRO A 183 19.05 -28.30 -2.85
CA PRO A 183 18.20 -29.11 -1.97
C PRO A 183 17.99 -28.48 -0.59
N ARG A 184 19.05 -27.90 -0.01
CA ARG A 184 19.01 -27.22 1.29
C ARG A 184 18.15 -25.95 1.21
N PHE A 185 18.37 -25.14 0.18
CA PHE A 185 17.64 -23.89 0.01
C PHE A 185 16.16 -24.16 -0.26
N GLY A 186 15.84 -25.05 -1.20
CA GLY A 186 14.47 -25.46 -1.52
C GLY A 186 13.71 -25.99 -0.31
N ALA A 187 14.36 -26.75 0.58
CA ALA A 187 13.75 -27.19 1.84
C ALA A 187 13.43 -26.02 2.79
N SER A 188 14.29 -24.99 2.83
CA SER A 188 14.10 -23.82 3.71
C SER A 188 13.04 -22.81 3.24
N ILE A 189 12.73 -22.81 1.93
CA ILE A 189 11.78 -21.87 1.33
C ILE A 189 10.44 -22.50 0.92
N ALA A 190 10.35 -23.83 0.93
CA ALA A 190 9.17 -24.56 0.48
C ALA A 190 7.91 -24.08 1.22
N GLY A 191 6.89 -23.68 0.45
CA GLY A 191 5.60 -23.21 0.97
C GLY A 191 5.60 -21.78 1.52
N ARG A 192 6.76 -21.13 1.65
CA ARG A 192 6.84 -19.75 2.14
C ARG A 192 6.43 -18.77 1.03
N PRO A 193 5.61 -17.76 1.34
CA PRO A 193 5.27 -16.73 0.37
C PRO A 193 6.47 -15.83 0.10
N PHE A 194 6.79 -15.64 -1.17
CA PHE A 194 7.66 -14.62 -1.70
C PHE A 194 6.85 -13.40 -2.08
N THR A 195 7.33 -12.21 -1.77
CA THR A 195 6.73 -10.93 -2.16
C THR A 195 7.76 -10.14 -2.94
N ILE A 196 7.69 -10.20 -4.27
CA ILE A 196 8.68 -9.57 -5.15
C ILE A 196 8.07 -8.36 -5.84
N ARG A 197 8.74 -7.21 -5.74
CA ARG A 197 8.35 -5.98 -6.44
C ARG A 197 9.08 -5.85 -7.77
N PHE A 198 8.33 -5.83 -8.86
CA PHE A 198 8.84 -5.62 -10.20
C PHE A 198 8.75 -4.14 -10.56
N HIS A 199 9.85 -3.61 -11.07
CA HIS A 199 9.97 -2.23 -11.54
C HIS A 199 10.10 -2.26 -13.06
N GLY A 200 9.13 -1.74 -13.82
CA GLY A 200 9.20 -1.74 -15.29
C GLY A 200 10.32 -0.89 -15.89
N ARG A 201 10.94 -0.04 -15.08
CA ARG A 201 12.17 0.67 -15.38
C ARG A 201 13.22 0.38 -14.31
N ALA A 202 14.49 0.57 -14.65
CA ALA A 202 15.52 0.80 -13.65
C ALA A 202 15.02 1.85 -12.63
N PRO A 203 15.07 1.58 -11.31
CA PRO A 203 14.74 2.59 -10.33
C PRO A 203 15.68 3.79 -10.53
N SER A 204 15.13 4.99 -10.77
CA SER A 204 15.92 6.21 -10.71
C SER A 204 16.25 6.47 -9.25
N ASN A 205 17.52 6.76 -8.95
CA ASN A 205 17.97 7.14 -7.61
C ASN A 205 17.50 8.55 -7.20
N GLU A 206 16.73 9.20 -8.07
CA GLU A 206 16.25 10.55 -7.88
C GLU A 206 15.08 10.53 -6.90
N ARG A 207 15.32 11.10 -5.72
CA ARG A 207 14.31 11.24 -4.67
C ARG A 207 13.15 12.07 -5.24
N PRO A 208 11.89 11.62 -5.13
CA PRO A 208 10.76 12.48 -5.48
C PRO A 208 10.81 13.71 -4.57
N THR A 209 11.07 14.88 -5.15
CA THR A 209 11.00 16.19 -4.50
C THR A 209 9.54 16.61 -4.31
#